data_AF-A0A377KLN9-F1
#
_entry.id   AF-A0A377KLN9-F1
#
_cell.length_a   1.000
_cell.length_b   1.000
_cell.length_c   1.000
_cell.angle_alpha   90.00
_cell.angle_beta   90.00
_cell.angle_gamma   90.00
#
_symmetry.space_group_name_H-M   'P 1'
#
loop_
_entity.id
_entity.type
_entity.pdbx_description
1 polymer ?
#
loop_
_entity_poly.entity_id
_entity_poly.type
_entity_poly.pdbx_seq_one_letter_code
_entity_poly.pdbx_strand_id
1 'polypeptide(L)'
;MENNEVAQLNIEENEEGLKRTMGFFTALSTVMGTVIGAGVFFKAASVAEVTGSVSLHMFSWFLGGVISVCAGLTGAELAAAIPETGGMIKYIERIYGKTAAFLLGWAQVIIYFPANVAALSIIFGTQFVNLFGLTNSLIVPIAIIAAVTIMLTNFLGSKVGGAFQSITLVCKLIPLLLIVLFGLSRSGGVEFQLFPFEAGKDLPLFSALGAGLLATMFAYDGWIHVGNLAGELKKPAKDLPKAISIGIIGIMVVYLLVNAVFLKTASIEGVSGNSNTASEVATMIFGGFGGKLVTIGILISVYGTINGYTLTGMRLPYVMAKEKRLPFSQYLDKLTNQTKIPLVAGILELSIAVGMMMVGGFDMLTDMLVFVIWIFYMMVFIGVIILRKKEPYLKRPYKVPIYPVIPLIAIVGGIFIVASTLVTQTVLAVSRIAITLAGIPIYIYLKRKHGPGERT
;
A
#
# COMPACT_ATOMS: atom_id res chain seq x y z
N MET A 1 -0.55 3.90 -43.15
CA MET A 1 -0.17 4.98 -42.21
C MET A 1 -1.40 5.55 -41.51
N GLU A 2 -2.52 5.73 -42.21
CA GLU A 2 -3.84 6.09 -41.64
C GLU A 2 -4.35 5.18 -40.51
N ASN A 3 -4.22 3.85 -40.62
CA ASN A 3 -4.67 2.93 -39.56
C ASN A 3 -3.87 3.06 -38.23
N ASN A 4 -2.67 3.66 -38.26
CA ASN A 4 -1.89 3.91 -37.04
C ASN A 4 -2.24 5.25 -36.39
N GLU A 5 -2.68 6.25 -37.15
CA GLU A 5 -3.16 7.53 -36.61
C GLU A 5 -4.55 7.39 -35.99
N VAL A 6 -5.45 6.63 -36.61
CA VAL A 6 -6.77 6.32 -36.01
C VAL A 6 -6.63 5.47 -34.75
N ALA A 7 -5.65 4.55 -34.71
CA ALA A 7 -5.32 3.80 -33.50
C ALA A 7 -4.64 4.69 -32.43
N GLN A 8 -3.92 5.75 -32.80
CA GLN A 8 -3.32 6.71 -31.85
C GLN A 8 -4.31 7.75 -31.33
N LEU A 9 -5.27 8.20 -32.14
CA LEU A 9 -6.33 9.13 -31.74
C LEU A 9 -7.34 8.45 -30.80
N ASN A 10 -7.65 7.16 -31.01
CA ASN A 10 -8.46 6.35 -30.10
C ASN A 10 -7.73 5.98 -28.77
N ILE A 11 -6.45 6.33 -28.61
CA ILE A 11 -5.70 6.09 -27.37
C ILE A 11 -5.81 7.28 -26.40
N GLU A 12 -6.19 8.48 -26.85
CA GLU A 12 -6.34 9.65 -25.98
C GLU A 12 -7.66 9.65 -25.18
N GLU A 13 -8.72 9.04 -25.70
CA GLU A 13 -9.95 8.69 -24.97
C GLU A 13 -10.15 7.17 -25.02
N ASN A 14 -9.81 6.45 -23.94
CA ASN A 14 -10.14 5.02 -23.84
C ASN A 14 -11.58 4.84 -23.31
N GLU A 15 -12.20 3.69 -23.63
CA GLU A 15 -13.58 3.22 -23.30
C GLU A 15 -14.07 3.45 -21.85
N GLU A 16 -13.19 3.88 -20.96
CA GLU A 16 -13.51 4.16 -19.57
C GLU A 16 -13.88 5.62 -19.24
N GLY A 17 -13.65 6.58 -20.14
CA GLY A 17 -13.98 7.99 -19.92
C GLY A 17 -13.07 8.72 -18.91
N LEU A 18 -11.99 8.07 -18.45
CA LEU A 18 -10.93 8.66 -17.61
C LEU A 18 -9.89 9.38 -18.47
N LYS A 19 -9.35 10.50 -17.98
CA LYS A 19 -8.34 11.30 -18.71
C LYS A 19 -6.92 10.82 -18.43
N ARG A 20 -6.14 10.54 -19.48
CA ARG A 20 -4.73 10.15 -19.39
C ARG A 20 -3.81 11.32 -19.07
N THR A 21 -3.71 11.68 -17.80
CA THR A 21 -2.95 12.85 -17.34
C THR A 21 -1.62 12.52 -16.66
N MET A 22 -1.46 11.28 -16.17
CA MET A 22 -0.33 10.89 -15.33
C MET A 22 0.84 10.28 -16.14
N GLY A 23 2.07 10.63 -15.76
CA GLY A 23 3.30 10.07 -16.35
C GLY A 23 4.01 9.08 -15.43
N PHE A 24 5.15 8.56 -15.90
CA PHE A 24 6.00 7.65 -15.14
C PHE A 24 6.38 8.13 -13.74
N PHE A 25 6.78 9.40 -13.59
CA PHE A 25 7.19 9.92 -12.27
C PHE A 25 6.01 9.93 -11.28
N THR A 26 4.80 10.23 -11.75
CA THR A 26 3.58 10.11 -10.94
C THR A 26 3.31 8.66 -10.56
N ALA A 27 3.47 7.70 -11.47
CA ALA A 27 3.33 6.29 -11.14
C ALA A 27 4.36 5.85 -10.09
N LEU A 28 5.63 6.22 -10.27
CA LEU A 28 6.70 5.93 -9.33
C LEU A 28 6.45 6.59 -7.97
N SER A 29 5.98 7.83 -7.95
CA SER A 29 5.66 8.53 -6.70
C SER A 29 4.41 8.02 -6.02
N THR A 30 3.44 7.49 -6.77
CA THR A 30 2.36 6.71 -6.19
C THR A 30 2.90 5.45 -5.53
N VAL A 31 3.70 4.63 -6.21
CA VAL A 31 4.30 3.41 -5.63
C VAL A 31 5.12 3.71 -4.39
N MET A 32 6.09 4.62 -4.50
CA MET A 32 6.96 4.94 -3.37
C MET A 32 6.22 5.68 -2.27
N GLY A 33 5.28 6.57 -2.62
CA GLY A 33 4.60 7.38 -1.64
C GLY A 33 3.44 6.68 -0.93
N THR A 34 2.86 5.61 -1.48
CA THR A 34 1.90 4.75 -0.76
C THR A 34 2.60 3.80 0.21
N VAL A 35 3.82 3.38 -0.10
CA VAL A 35 4.59 2.46 0.76
C VAL A 35 5.41 3.25 1.79
N ILE A 36 6.25 4.20 1.35
CA ILE A 36 7.04 5.09 2.23
C ILE A 36 6.08 6.08 2.88
N GLY A 37 5.60 5.71 4.06
CA GLY A 37 4.65 6.47 4.84
C GLY A 37 4.84 6.21 6.32
N ALA A 38 3.76 5.81 6.99
CA ALA A 38 3.77 5.45 8.40
C ALA A 38 4.64 4.20 8.70
N GLY A 39 4.74 3.26 7.75
CA GLY A 39 5.38 1.96 7.98
C GLY A 39 6.81 2.06 8.54
N VAL A 40 7.69 2.81 7.87
CA VAL A 40 9.11 2.93 8.27
C VAL A 40 9.31 3.64 9.62
N PHE A 41 8.40 4.57 9.98
CA PHE A 41 8.53 5.36 11.20
C PHE A 41 7.94 4.66 12.42
N PHE A 42 6.79 3.99 12.24
CA PHE A 42 6.01 3.47 13.37
C PHE A 42 6.13 1.96 13.54
N LYS A 43 6.17 1.17 12.44
CA LYS A 43 6.34 -0.29 12.59
C LYS A 43 7.76 -0.70 12.96
N ALA A 44 8.74 0.20 12.88
CA ALA A 44 10.07 -0.05 13.45
C ALA A 44 9.97 -0.41 14.95
N ALA A 45 9.09 0.27 15.70
CA ALA A 45 8.87 0.00 17.11
C ALA A 45 8.31 -1.42 17.36
N SER A 46 7.28 -1.80 16.60
CA SER A 46 6.66 -3.12 16.72
C SER A 46 7.62 -4.25 16.31
N VAL A 47 8.46 -4.02 15.29
CA VAL A 47 9.48 -5.01 14.88
C VAL A 47 10.55 -5.15 15.95
N ALA A 48 11.01 -4.03 16.53
CA ALA A 48 12.00 -4.06 17.61
C ALA A 48 11.47 -4.79 18.85
N GLU A 49 10.20 -4.57 19.19
CA GLU A 49 9.52 -5.21 20.33
C GLU A 49 9.48 -6.73 20.21
N VAL A 50 9.17 -7.27 19.02
CA VAL A 50 9.06 -8.73 18.84
C VAL A 50 10.38 -9.40 18.51
N THR A 51 11.33 -8.69 17.92
CA THR A 51 12.65 -9.26 17.57
C THR A 51 13.64 -9.17 18.72
N GLY A 52 13.60 -8.09 19.50
CA GLY A 52 14.39 -7.88 20.71
C GLY A 52 15.91 -7.85 20.50
N SER A 53 16.39 -7.79 19.27
CA SER A 53 17.82 -7.68 18.95
C SER A 53 18.06 -6.89 17.66
N VAL A 54 19.24 -6.28 17.54
CA VAL A 54 19.66 -5.54 16.34
C VAL A 54 19.75 -6.46 15.12
N SER A 55 20.34 -7.65 15.27
CA SER A 55 20.58 -8.57 14.15
C SER A 55 19.28 -9.11 13.57
N LEU A 56 18.33 -9.54 14.42
CA LEU A 56 17.06 -10.08 13.97
C LEU A 56 16.10 -8.99 13.46
N HIS A 57 16.14 -7.79 14.04
CA HIS A 57 15.40 -6.62 13.53
C HIS A 57 15.81 -6.30 12.10
N MET A 58 17.12 -6.09 11.87
CA MET A 58 17.65 -5.77 10.55
C MET A 58 17.40 -6.90 9.54
N PHE A 59 17.56 -8.15 9.97
CA PHE A 59 17.28 -9.31 9.13
C PHE A 59 15.80 -9.39 8.73
N SER A 60 14.87 -9.08 9.65
CA SER A 60 13.44 -9.06 9.36
C SER A 60 13.09 -8.02 8.28
N TRP A 61 13.64 -6.81 8.37
CA TRP A 61 13.46 -5.77 7.34
C TRP A 61 14.07 -6.14 5.99
N PHE A 62 15.22 -6.81 6.00
CA PHE A 62 15.89 -7.28 4.80
C PHE A 62 15.11 -8.39 4.11
N LEU A 63 14.78 -9.45 4.85
CA LEU A 63 14.05 -10.59 4.32
C LEU A 63 12.65 -10.18 3.86
N GLY A 64 11.99 -9.30 4.63
CA GLY A 64 10.72 -8.72 4.21
C GLY A 64 10.87 -7.92 2.91
N GLY A 65 11.89 -7.06 2.81
CA GLY A 65 12.18 -6.34 1.58
C GLY A 65 12.42 -7.25 0.37
N VAL A 66 13.18 -8.33 0.53
CA VAL A 66 13.43 -9.32 -0.53
C VAL A 66 12.14 -9.99 -0.99
N ILE A 67 11.29 -10.42 -0.05
CA ILE A 67 9.97 -11.02 -0.38
C ILE A 67 9.12 -10.01 -1.14
N SER A 68 9.05 -8.77 -0.67
CA SER A 68 8.29 -7.70 -1.29
C SER A 68 8.82 -7.35 -2.69
N VAL A 69 10.14 -7.27 -2.89
CA VAL A 69 10.75 -7.07 -4.21
C VAL A 69 10.36 -8.22 -5.15
N CYS A 70 10.45 -9.47 -4.70
CA CYS A 70 10.06 -10.63 -5.52
C CYS A 70 8.57 -10.60 -5.89
N ALA A 71 7.71 -10.22 -4.94
CA ALA A 71 6.29 -10.01 -5.15
C ALA A 71 6.02 -8.88 -6.16
N GLY A 72 6.71 -7.75 -6.00
CA GLY A 72 6.69 -6.58 -6.90
C GLY A 72 7.02 -6.94 -8.33
N LEU A 73 8.18 -7.58 -8.52
CA LEU A 73 8.66 -8.03 -9.83
C LEU A 73 7.72 -9.04 -10.48
N THR A 74 7.04 -9.87 -9.69
CA THR A 74 6.04 -10.83 -10.18
C THR A 74 4.75 -10.12 -10.59
N GLY A 75 4.18 -9.27 -9.72
CA GLY A 75 2.96 -8.51 -10.00
C GLY A 75 3.10 -7.53 -11.17
N ALA A 76 4.31 -6.98 -11.38
CA ALA A 76 4.64 -6.11 -12.50
C ALA A 76 4.41 -6.78 -13.88
N GLU A 77 4.53 -8.11 -14.00
CA GLU A 77 4.21 -8.83 -15.25
C GLU A 77 2.73 -8.74 -15.59
N LEU A 78 1.84 -8.96 -14.60
CA LEU A 78 0.40 -8.80 -14.84
C LEU A 78 0.02 -7.35 -15.10
N ALA A 79 0.62 -6.40 -14.37
CA ALA A 79 0.38 -4.98 -14.59
C ALA A 79 0.79 -4.49 -15.99
N ALA A 80 1.85 -5.08 -16.55
CA ALA A 80 2.28 -4.79 -17.92
C ALA A 80 1.41 -5.50 -18.98
N ALA A 81 0.95 -6.72 -18.69
CA ALA A 81 0.17 -7.54 -19.63
C ALA A 81 -1.31 -7.16 -19.67
N ILE A 82 -1.88 -6.66 -18.56
CA ILE A 82 -3.29 -6.29 -18.41
C ILE A 82 -3.37 -4.85 -17.85
N PRO A 83 -2.98 -3.82 -18.62
CA PRO A 83 -2.90 -2.43 -18.16
C PRO A 83 -4.27 -1.75 -18.07
N GLU A 84 -5.18 -2.28 -17.26
CA GLU A 84 -6.58 -1.83 -17.11
C GLU A 84 -6.85 -1.23 -15.73
N THR A 85 -7.75 -0.23 -15.66
CA THR A 85 -8.18 0.37 -14.39
C THR A 85 -8.83 -0.69 -13.50
N GLY A 86 -8.53 -0.64 -12.20
CA GLY A 86 -8.92 -1.65 -11.23
C GLY A 86 -7.84 -2.68 -10.92
N GLY A 87 -6.72 -2.68 -11.67
CA GLY A 87 -5.51 -3.40 -11.35
C GLY A 87 -5.76 -4.87 -11.05
N MET A 88 -5.51 -5.29 -9.80
CA MET A 88 -5.65 -6.67 -9.37
C MET A 88 -7.04 -7.28 -9.62
N ILE A 89 -8.12 -6.48 -9.57
CA ILE A 89 -9.47 -6.98 -9.88
C ILE A 89 -9.50 -7.55 -11.30
N LYS A 90 -8.93 -6.83 -12.27
CA LYS A 90 -8.85 -7.25 -13.67
C LYS A 90 -7.91 -8.43 -13.87
N TYR A 91 -6.79 -8.46 -13.13
CA TYR A 91 -5.84 -9.57 -13.20
C TYR A 91 -6.51 -10.87 -12.73
N ILE A 92 -7.14 -10.83 -11.55
CA ILE A 92 -7.84 -11.99 -10.98
C ILE A 92 -9.04 -12.37 -11.83
N GLU A 93 -9.77 -11.41 -12.41
CA GLU A 93 -10.90 -11.71 -13.28
C GLU A 93 -10.49 -12.51 -14.51
N ARG A 94 -9.40 -12.11 -15.18
CA ARG A 94 -8.92 -12.81 -16.38
C ARG A 94 -8.45 -14.24 -16.08
N ILE A 95 -7.87 -14.46 -14.90
CA ILE A 95 -7.26 -15.74 -14.54
C ILE A 95 -8.27 -16.69 -13.87
N TYR A 96 -8.99 -16.20 -12.86
CA TYR A 96 -9.84 -16.97 -11.95
C TYR A 96 -11.34 -16.71 -12.13
N GLY A 97 -11.72 -15.71 -12.91
CA GLY A 97 -13.12 -15.37 -13.21
C GLY A 97 -13.74 -14.34 -12.27
N LYS A 98 -15.00 -14.00 -12.59
CA LYS A 98 -15.73 -12.85 -12.03
C LYS A 98 -15.97 -12.92 -10.52
N THR A 99 -16.16 -14.12 -9.97
CA THR A 99 -16.46 -14.31 -8.55
C THR A 99 -15.24 -13.97 -7.68
N ALA A 100 -14.06 -14.50 -8.03
CA ALA A 100 -12.82 -14.19 -7.31
C ALA A 100 -12.47 -12.70 -7.40
N ALA A 101 -12.64 -12.11 -8.60
CA ALA A 101 -12.43 -10.68 -8.81
C ALA A 101 -13.40 -9.82 -7.98
N PHE A 102 -14.67 -10.21 -7.88
CA PHE A 102 -15.64 -9.54 -7.04
C PHE A 102 -15.25 -9.60 -5.56
N LEU A 103 -14.84 -10.77 -5.04
CA LEU A 103 -14.45 -10.90 -3.63
C LEU A 103 -13.22 -10.04 -3.29
N LEU A 104 -12.24 -9.98 -4.18
CA LEU A 104 -11.12 -9.06 -4.05
C LEU A 104 -11.62 -7.62 -3.99
N GLY A 105 -12.42 -7.19 -4.99
CA GLY A 105 -12.92 -5.82 -5.05
C GLY A 105 -13.76 -5.45 -3.83
N TRP A 106 -14.61 -6.37 -3.36
CA TRP A 106 -15.40 -6.23 -2.14
C TRP A 106 -14.53 -6.01 -0.91
N ALA A 107 -13.54 -6.89 -0.69
CA ALA A 107 -12.59 -6.74 0.39
C ALA A 107 -11.80 -5.42 0.28
N GLN A 108 -11.43 -5.01 -0.93
CA GLN A 108 -10.70 -3.78 -1.13
C GLN A 108 -11.52 -2.52 -0.83
N VAL A 109 -12.76 -2.49 -1.30
CA VAL A 109 -13.67 -1.34 -1.18
C VAL A 109 -14.18 -1.15 0.24
N ILE A 110 -14.51 -2.24 0.94
CA ILE A 110 -15.14 -2.17 2.27
C ILE A 110 -14.11 -2.20 3.40
N ILE A 111 -12.99 -2.91 3.21
CA ILE A 111 -12.00 -3.12 4.27
C ILE A 111 -10.71 -2.39 3.92
N TYR A 112 -10.06 -2.78 2.82
CA TYR A 112 -8.64 -2.49 2.65
C TYR A 112 -8.31 -1.00 2.49
N PHE A 113 -8.95 -0.33 1.52
CA PHE A 113 -8.68 1.09 1.27
C PHE A 113 -9.19 1.98 2.41
N PRO A 114 -10.45 1.82 2.88
CA PRO A 114 -10.94 2.62 4.00
C PRO A 114 -10.13 2.45 5.28
N ALA A 115 -9.70 1.24 5.65
CA ALA A 115 -8.90 1.04 6.86
C ALA A 115 -7.48 1.61 6.71
N ASN A 116 -6.87 1.60 5.52
CA ASN A 116 -5.61 2.29 5.29
C ASN A 116 -5.75 3.81 5.46
N VAL A 117 -6.78 4.40 4.84
CA VAL A 117 -7.08 5.84 4.99
C VAL A 117 -7.34 6.17 6.47
N ALA A 118 -8.13 5.36 7.17
CA ALA A 118 -8.42 5.54 8.59
C ALA A 118 -7.16 5.45 9.47
N ALA A 119 -6.37 4.38 9.33
CA ALA A 119 -5.16 4.19 10.11
C ALA A 119 -4.16 5.34 9.90
N LEU A 120 -3.89 5.68 8.64
CA LEU A 120 -2.96 6.76 8.29
C LEU A 120 -3.45 8.13 8.79
N SER A 121 -4.75 8.39 8.74
CA SER A 121 -5.32 9.61 9.31
C SER A 121 -5.22 9.65 10.84
N ILE A 122 -5.46 8.54 11.52
CA ILE A 122 -5.31 8.46 12.98
C ILE A 122 -3.87 8.74 13.40
N ILE A 123 -2.88 8.08 12.77
CA ILE A 123 -1.48 8.33 13.12
C ILE A 123 -1.04 9.75 12.77
N PHE A 124 -1.58 10.34 11.69
CA PHE A 124 -1.40 11.77 11.40
C PHE A 124 -1.94 12.64 12.55
N GLY A 125 -3.17 12.38 13.01
CA GLY A 125 -3.77 13.09 14.14
C GLY A 125 -2.96 12.97 15.42
N THR A 126 -2.48 11.75 15.75
CA THR A 126 -1.62 11.49 16.91
C THR A 126 -0.33 12.31 16.84
N GLN A 127 0.36 12.28 15.71
CA GLN A 127 1.62 13.01 15.53
C GLN A 127 1.42 14.53 15.52
N PHE A 128 0.30 15.00 14.98
CA PHE A 128 -0.05 16.42 14.98
C PHE A 128 -0.29 16.91 16.41
N VAL A 129 -1.09 16.16 17.19
CA VAL A 129 -1.34 16.47 18.61
C VAL A 129 -0.04 16.48 19.42
N ASN A 130 0.83 15.49 19.20
CA ASN A 130 2.13 15.41 19.88
C ASN A 130 3.05 16.59 19.52
N LEU A 131 3.11 16.98 18.24
CA LEU A 131 3.97 18.07 17.77
C LEU A 131 3.60 19.43 18.39
N PHE A 132 2.30 19.68 18.53
CA PHE A 132 1.78 20.96 19.02
C PHE A 132 1.41 20.95 20.51
N GLY A 133 1.57 19.82 21.21
CA GLY A 133 1.22 19.68 22.62
C GLY A 133 -0.29 19.86 22.88
N LEU A 134 -1.13 19.36 21.97
CA LEU A 134 -2.59 19.45 22.06
C LEU A 134 -3.18 18.31 22.90
N THR A 135 -4.49 18.34 23.15
CA THR A 135 -5.18 17.26 23.88
C THR A 135 -5.47 16.06 22.98
N ASN A 136 -5.36 14.84 23.52
CA ASN A 136 -5.62 13.59 22.80
C ASN A 136 -7.05 13.47 22.25
N SER A 137 -8.02 14.21 22.82
CA SER A 137 -9.39 14.30 22.29
C SER A 137 -9.47 14.86 20.87
N LEU A 138 -8.44 15.58 20.41
CA LEU A 138 -8.38 16.17 19.07
C LEU A 138 -7.82 15.22 18.00
N ILE A 139 -7.32 14.02 18.37
CA ILE A 139 -6.73 13.07 17.41
C ILE A 139 -7.72 12.71 16.31
N VAL A 140 -8.93 12.26 16.66
CA VAL A 140 -9.96 11.85 15.68
C VAL A 140 -10.47 13.04 14.85
N PRO A 141 -10.81 14.20 15.43
CA PRO A 141 -11.15 15.39 14.63
C PRO A 141 -10.07 15.79 13.62
N ILE A 142 -8.79 15.81 14.02
CA ILE A 142 -7.68 16.15 13.13
C ILE A 142 -7.50 15.09 12.04
N ALA A 143 -7.64 13.81 12.39
CA ALA A 143 -7.59 12.69 11.44
C ALA A 143 -8.66 12.81 10.34
N ILE A 144 -9.90 13.13 10.72
CA ILE A 144 -11.02 13.34 9.80
C ILE A 144 -10.73 14.54 8.90
N ILE A 145 -10.29 15.66 9.47
CA ILE A 145 -9.92 16.86 8.70
C ILE A 145 -8.87 16.50 7.65
N ALA A 146 -7.81 15.79 8.05
CA ALA A 146 -6.73 15.39 7.15
C ALA A 146 -7.21 14.48 6.00
N ALA A 147 -8.10 13.51 6.28
CA ALA A 147 -8.68 12.66 5.26
C ALA A 147 -9.56 13.45 4.27
N VAL A 148 -10.40 14.35 4.81
CA VAL A 148 -11.31 15.18 4.02
C VAL A 148 -10.53 16.12 3.10
N THR A 149 -9.53 16.83 3.61
CA THR A 149 -8.74 17.79 2.82
C THR A 149 -7.95 17.11 1.69
N ILE A 150 -7.40 15.93 1.95
CA ILE A 150 -6.77 15.10 0.91
C ILE A 150 -7.80 14.61 -0.12
N MET A 151 -8.95 14.10 0.31
CA MET A 151 -9.98 13.63 -0.61
C MET A 151 -10.48 14.78 -1.51
N LEU A 152 -10.67 15.97 -0.96
CA LEU A 152 -11.01 17.18 -1.72
C LEU A 152 -9.92 17.52 -2.75
N THR A 153 -8.64 17.41 -2.37
CA THR A 153 -7.52 17.61 -3.31
C THR A 153 -7.58 16.62 -4.46
N ASN A 154 -7.90 15.36 -4.16
CA ASN A 154 -8.07 14.32 -5.18
C ASN A 154 -9.28 14.58 -6.08
N PHE A 155 -10.37 15.18 -5.59
CA PHE A 155 -11.52 15.57 -6.41
C PHE A 155 -11.23 16.68 -7.44
N LEU A 156 -10.17 17.47 -7.25
CA LEU A 156 -9.74 18.51 -8.19
C LEU A 156 -9.16 17.96 -9.50
N GLY A 157 -8.84 16.67 -9.57
CA GLY A 157 -8.28 16.06 -10.79
C GLY A 157 -7.16 15.08 -10.47
N SER A 158 -7.04 14.03 -11.28
CA SER A 158 -5.89 13.11 -11.20
C SER A 158 -4.55 13.81 -11.42
N LYS A 159 -4.52 14.86 -12.25
CA LYS A 159 -3.32 15.68 -12.40
C LYS A 159 -2.91 16.36 -11.09
N VAL A 160 -3.88 16.87 -10.33
CA VAL A 160 -3.63 17.55 -9.04
C VAL A 160 -3.20 16.52 -7.98
N GLY A 161 -3.98 15.45 -7.81
CA GLY A 161 -3.64 14.37 -6.87
C GLY A 161 -2.29 13.72 -7.18
N GLY A 162 -1.96 13.52 -8.46
CA GLY A 162 -0.67 13.01 -8.90
C GLY A 162 0.50 13.98 -8.71
N ALA A 163 0.27 15.28 -8.90
CA ALA A 163 1.27 16.31 -8.59
C ALA A 163 1.52 16.38 -7.08
N PHE A 164 0.46 16.35 -6.27
CA PHE A 164 0.55 16.30 -4.81
C PHE A 164 1.36 15.09 -4.33
N GLN A 165 1.10 13.91 -4.90
CA GLN A 165 1.86 12.69 -4.64
C GLN A 165 3.35 12.85 -4.94
N SER A 166 3.65 13.51 -6.06
CA SER A 166 5.01 13.72 -6.54
C SER A 166 5.78 14.70 -5.65
N ILE A 167 5.14 15.81 -5.26
CA ILE A 167 5.70 16.81 -4.35
C ILE A 167 5.95 16.19 -2.97
N THR A 168 4.94 15.52 -2.41
CA THR A 168 5.07 14.90 -1.08
C THR A 168 6.12 13.80 -1.03
N LEU A 169 6.34 13.05 -2.14
CA LEU A 169 7.47 12.12 -2.23
C LEU A 169 8.81 12.84 -2.06
N VAL A 170 9.06 13.91 -2.82
CA VAL A 170 10.31 14.66 -2.72
C VAL A 170 10.48 15.23 -1.31
N CYS A 171 9.42 15.84 -0.77
CA CYS A 171 9.42 16.38 0.58
C CYS A 171 9.67 15.34 1.68
N LYS A 172 9.21 14.08 1.53
CA LYS A 172 9.46 13.03 2.53
C LYS A 172 10.84 12.38 2.38
N LEU A 173 11.40 12.32 1.17
CA LEU A 173 12.71 11.72 0.93
C LEU A 173 13.86 12.60 1.45
N ILE A 174 13.71 13.93 1.45
CA ILE A 174 14.75 14.85 1.92
C ILE A 174 15.06 14.64 3.42
N PRO A 175 14.09 14.69 4.36
CA PRO A 175 14.35 14.41 5.78
C PRO A 175 14.92 13.02 6.01
N LEU A 176 14.41 12.01 5.30
CA LEU A 176 14.94 10.65 5.39
C LEU A 176 16.40 10.57 4.97
N LEU A 177 16.77 11.20 3.85
CA LEU A 177 18.14 11.25 3.38
C LEU A 177 19.05 11.95 4.39
N LEU A 178 18.61 13.07 4.97
CA LEU A 178 19.36 13.79 6.00
C LEU A 178 19.57 12.93 7.25
N ILE A 179 18.51 12.31 7.78
CA ILE A 179 18.61 11.39 8.92
C ILE A 179 19.60 10.27 8.63
N VAL A 180 19.56 9.69 7.44
CA VAL A 180 20.49 8.62 7.04
C VAL A 180 21.93 9.11 6.98
N LEU A 181 22.20 10.22 6.29
CA LEU A 181 23.56 10.73 6.11
C LEU A 181 24.21 11.12 7.45
N PHE A 182 23.50 11.89 8.28
CA PHE A 182 24.04 12.35 9.56
C PHE A 182 24.01 11.26 10.63
N GLY A 183 22.98 10.40 10.63
CA GLY A 183 22.86 9.28 11.56
C GLY A 183 23.94 8.20 11.35
N LEU A 184 24.25 7.85 10.09
CA LEU A 184 25.32 6.90 9.80
C LEU A 184 26.71 7.46 10.13
N SER A 185 26.92 8.77 9.94
CA SER A 185 28.20 9.44 10.23
C SER A 185 28.48 9.60 11.72
N ARG A 186 27.47 9.45 12.58
CA ARG A 186 27.65 9.48 14.04
C ARG A 186 28.38 8.22 14.51
N SER A 187 29.47 8.39 15.26
CA SER A 187 30.06 7.31 16.06
C SER A 187 29.12 7.03 17.24
N GLY A 188 28.31 5.98 17.13
CA GLY A 188 27.42 5.56 18.21
C GLY A 188 28.20 4.82 19.30
N GLY A 189 27.85 5.05 20.56
CA GLY A 189 28.28 4.24 21.71
C GLY A 189 27.38 3.03 21.95
N VAL A 190 26.53 2.69 20.98
CA VAL A 190 25.57 1.59 21.02
C VAL A 190 26.11 0.44 20.19
N GLU A 191 26.04 -0.76 20.73
CA GLU A 191 26.50 -1.97 20.06
C GLU A 191 25.62 -2.29 18.84
N PHE A 192 26.20 -2.25 17.66
CA PHE A 192 25.53 -2.58 16.40
C PHE A 192 26.12 -3.87 15.83
N GLN A 193 25.53 -5.00 16.19
CA GLN A 193 25.92 -6.31 15.70
C GLN A 193 24.86 -6.91 14.78
N LEU A 194 25.28 -7.29 13.57
CA LEU A 194 24.43 -7.97 12.58
C LEU A 194 24.51 -9.50 12.68
N PHE A 195 25.56 -10.01 13.32
CA PHE A 195 25.81 -11.44 13.46
C PHE A 195 26.36 -11.75 14.86
N PRO A 196 26.02 -12.90 15.44
CA PRO A 196 25.06 -13.90 14.93
C PRO A 196 23.59 -13.41 14.92
N PHE A 197 22.72 -14.11 14.19
CA PHE A 197 21.28 -13.84 14.22
C PHE A 197 20.69 -14.43 15.50
N GLU A 198 20.31 -13.57 16.43
CA GLU A 198 19.81 -13.97 17.74
C GLU A 198 18.50 -13.25 18.03
N ALA A 199 17.56 -13.92 18.68
CA ALA A 199 16.34 -13.28 19.17
C ALA A 199 16.61 -12.64 20.54
N GLY A 200 15.81 -11.63 20.89
CA GLY A 200 15.71 -11.16 22.27
C GLY A 200 15.22 -12.23 23.24
N LYS A 201 15.14 -11.89 24.52
CA LYS A 201 14.85 -12.85 25.60
C LYS A 201 13.41 -13.36 25.60
N ASP A 202 12.48 -12.66 24.95
CA ASP A 202 11.04 -12.86 25.14
C ASP A 202 10.43 -13.91 24.20
N LEU A 203 11.01 -14.13 23.01
CA LEU A 203 10.47 -15.03 22.00
C LEU A 203 11.57 -15.93 21.39
N PRO A 204 11.26 -17.21 21.10
CA PRO A 204 12.17 -18.05 20.31
C PRO A 204 12.44 -17.46 18.92
N LEU A 205 13.63 -17.70 18.37
CA LEU A 205 14.11 -17.13 17.11
C LEU A 205 13.09 -17.19 15.96
N PHE A 206 12.48 -18.35 15.71
CA PHE A 206 11.53 -18.51 14.61
C PHE A 206 10.21 -17.76 14.84
N SER A 207 9.74 -17.71 16.09
CA SER A 207 8.53 -16.98 16.46
C SER A 207 8.75 -15.46 16.37
N ALA A 208 9.90 -14.98 16.87
CA ALA A 208 10.33 -13.60 16.77
C ALA A 208 10.49 -13.15 15.31
N LEU A 209 11.15 -13.97 14.48
CA LEU A 209 11.29 -13.72 13.05
C LEU A 209 9.93 -13.66 12.34
N GLY A 210 8.99 -14.56 12.67
CA GLY A 210 7.67 -14.56 12.05
C GLY A 210 6.82 -13.35 12.42
N ALA A 211 6.83 -12.95 13.69
CA ALA A 211 6.17 -11.73 14.14
C ALA A 211 6.81 -10.48 13.52
N GLY A 212 8.15 -10.41 13.48
CA GLY A 212 8.90 -9.32 12.86
C GLY A 212 8.61 -9.21 11.37
N LEU A 213 8.63 -10.34 10.64
CA LEU A 213 8.26 -10.37 9.23
C LEU A 213 6.83 -9.87 9.01
N LEU A 214 5.85 -10.34 9.79
CA LEU A 214 4.46 -9.88 9.67
C LEU A 214 4.34 -8.35 9.82
N ALA A 215 5.03 -7.75 10.79
CA ALA A 215 5.05 -6.31 10.99
C ALA A 215 5.75 -5.56 9.84
N THR A 216 6.88 -6.08 9.33
CA THR A 216 7.56 -5.47 8.17
C THR A 216 6.73 -5.56 6.88
N MET A 217 5.92 -6.61 6.71
CA MET A 217 5.05 -6.77 5.53
C MET A 217 4.01 -5.67 5.43
N PHE A 218 3.51 -5.16 6.55
CA PHE A 218 2.66 -3.95 6.53
C PHE A 218 3.45 -2.75 5.99
N ALA A 219 4.68 -2.55 6.46
CA ALA A 219 5.47 -1.39 6.06
C ALA A 219 5.83 -1.39 4.57
N TYR A 220 5.97 -2.58 3.96
CA TYR A 220 6.22 -2.76 2.53
C TYR A 220 4.94 -2.82 1.68
N ASP A 221 3.76 -2.73 2.28
CA ASP A 221 2.49 -2.86 1.58
C ASP A 221 2.16 -1.60 0.74
N GLY A 222 1.41 -1.79 -0.36
CA GLY A 222 0.82 -0.69 -1.13
C GLY A 222 1.37 -0.47 -2.54
N TRP A 223 2.45 -1.16 -2.92
CA TRP A 223 3.14 -0.95 -4.21
C TRP A 223 2.30 -1.33 -5.44
N ILE A 224 1.40 -2.31 -5.33
CA ILE A 224 0.66 -2.85 -6.48
C ILE A 224 -0.53 -1.98 -6.92
N HIS A 225 -1.04 -1.13 -6.01
CA HIS A 225 -2.27 -0.37 -6.23
C HIS A 225 -2.11 0.75 -7.25
N VAL A 226 -0.89 1.09 -7.65
CA VAL A 226 -0.64 1.96 -8.81
C VAL A 226 -1.32 1.42 -10.08
N GLY A 227 -1.54 0.10 -10.17
CA GLY A 227 -2.31 -0.53 -11.24
C GLY A 227 -3.76 -0.04 -11.32
N ASN A 228 -4.34 0.46 -10.22
CA ASN A 228 -5.69 1.04 -10.23
C ASN A 228 -5.76 2.33 -11.04
N LEU A 229 -4.62 2.97 -11.34
CA LEU A 229 -4.51 4.21 -12.12
C LEU A 229 -4.17 3.94 -13.60
N ALA A 230 -4.19 2.68 -14.05
CA ALA A 230 -3.74 2.32 -15.39
C ALA A 230 -4.45 3.13 -16.51
N GLY A 231 -5.76 3.36 -16.41
CA GLY A 231 -6.52 4.17 -17.38
C GLY A 231 -6.18 5.66 -17.37
N GLU A 232 -5.50 6.18 -16.36
CA GLU A 232 -5.09 7.58 -16.24
C GLU A 232 -3.61 7.80 -16.56
N LEU A 233 -2.84 6.72 -16.75
CA LEU A 233 -1.45 6.77 -17.17
C LEU A 233 -1.34 6.96 -18.68
N LYS A 234 -0.35 7.73 -19.12
CA LYS A 234 -0.05 7.94 -20.54
C LYS A 234 0.46 6.66 -21.22
N LYS A 235 1.32 5.88 -20.54
CA LYS A 235 1.95 4.66 -21.09
C LYS A 235 1.91 3.51 -20.07
N PRO A 236 0.72 3.04 -19.64
CA PRO A 236 0.59 2.13 -18.49
C PRO A 236 1.39 0.83 -18.64
N ALA A 237 1.34 0.20 -19.82
CA ALA A 237 2.05 -1.06 -20.08
C ALA A 237 3.59 -0.97 -19.96
N LYS A 238 4.16 0.24 -20.04
CA LYS A 238 5.60 0.50 -19.88
C LYS A 238 5.92 1.12 -18.52
N ASP A 239 5.06 2.00 -18.03
CA ASP A 239 5.31 2.80 -16.83
C ASP A 239 5.02 2.00 -15.55
N LEU A 240 3.94 1.20 -15.51
CA LEU A 240 3.58 0.37 -14.36
C LEU A 240 4.68 -0.62 -13.93
N PRO A 241 5.19 -1.50 -14.82
CA PRO A 241 6.22 -2.46 -14.40
C PRO A 241 7.50 -1.78 -13.92
N LYS A 242 7.89 -0.66 -14.55
CA LYS A 242 9.07 0.12 -14.14
C LYS A 242 8.85 0.80 -12.79
N ALA A 243 7.70 1.43 -12.58
CA ALA A 243 7.37 2.13 -11.35
C ALA A 243 7.33 1.16 -10.16
N ILE A 244 6.69 -0.01 -10.33
CA ILE A 244 6.64 -1.06 -9.31
C ILE A 244 8.05 -1.57 -9.00
N SER A 245 8.81 -1.97 -10.02
CA SER A 245 10.11 -2.61 -9.84
C SER A 245 11.15 -1.67 -9.23
N ILE A 246 11.27 -0.45 -9.76
CA ILE A 246 12.23 0.56 -9.26
C ILE A 246 11.79 1.05 -7.88
N GLY A 247 10.48 1.30 -7.70
CA GLY A 247 9.93 1.79 -6.45
C GLY A 247 10.23 0.83 -5.29
N ILE A 248 9.90 -0.46 -5.43
CA ILE A 248 10.04 -1.43 -4.34
C ILE A 248 11.49 -1.70 -3.94
N ILE A 249 12.41 -1.71 -4.91
CA ILE A 249 13.85 -1.83 -4.65
C ILE A 249 14.35 -0.58 -3.91
N GLY A 250 13.94 0.62 -4.33
CA GLY A 250 14.28 1.86 -3.65
C GLY A 250 13.74 1.91 -2.22
N ILE A 251 12.50 1.46 -2.00
CA ILE A 251 11.89 1.37 -0.68
C ILE A 251 12.70 0.48 0.26
N MET A 252 13.09 -0.72 -0.19
CA MET A 252 13.90 -1.65 0.61
C MET A 252 15.22 -1.01 1.07
N VAL A 253 15.92 -0.34 0.16
CA VAL A 253 17.17 0.36 0.50
C VAL A 253 16.92 1.45 1.54
N VAL A 254 15.91 2.29 1.36
CA VAL A 254 15.56 3.36 2.31
C VAL A 254 15.22 2.78 3.68
N TYR A 255 14.41 1.72 3.74
CA TYR A 255 13.97 1.14 5.00
C TYR A 255 15.12 0.51 5.79
N LEU A 256 16.03 -0.19 5.12
CA LEU A 256 17.21 -0.74 5.76
C LEU A 256 18.11 0.36 6.33
N LEU A 257 18.35 1.43 5.56
CA LEU A 257 19.20 2.54 6.01
C LEU A 257 18.59 3.28 7.21
N VAL A 258 17.28 3.54 7.18
CA VAL A 258 16.58 4.23 8.28
C VAL A 258 16.59 3.39 9.54
N ASN A 259 16.29 2.09 9.45
CA ASN A 259 16.32 1.20 10.62
C ASN A 259 17.73 1.03 11.19
N ALA A 260 18.76 0.97 10.34
CA ALA A 260 20.14 0.95 10.80
C ALA A 260 20.48 2.23 11.60
N VAL A 261 20.02 3.39 11.15
CA VAL A 261 20.22 4.67 11.85
C VAL A 261 19.48 4.70 13.19
N PHE A 262 18.24 4.20 13.24
CA PHE A 262 17.48 4.14 14.49
C PHE A 262 18.22 3.30 15.54
N LEU A 263 18.63 2.09 15.17
CA LEU A 263 19.31 1.17 16.10
C LEU A 263 20.70 1.66 16.49
N LYS A 264 21.45 2.30 15.58
CA LYS A 264 22.75 2.89 15.89
C LYS A 264 22.66 4.11 16.82
N THR A 265 21.51 4.78 16.84
CA THR A 265 21.32 6.02 17.63
C THR A 265 20.61 5.78 18.95
N ALA A 266 19.53 4.99 18.98
CA ALA A 266 18.64 4.83 20.13
C ALA A 266 18.69 3.46 20.83
N SER A 267 19.54 2.52 20.39
CA SER A 267 19.55 1.11 20.81
C SER A 267 18.25 0.35 20.49
N ILE A 268 18.27 -0.98 20.64
CA ILE A 268 17.06 -1.79 20.39
C ILE A 268 15.98 -1.50 21.43
N GLU A 269 16.37 -1.25 22.69
CA GLU A 269 15.46 -0.92 23.79
C GLU A 269 14.81 0.45 23.60
N GLY A 270 15.53 1.45 23.08
CA GLY A 270 14.95 2.76 22.81
C GLY A 270 14.01 2.79 21.61
N VAL A 271 14.10 1.81 20.70
CA VAL A 271 13.15 1.64 19.58
C VAL A 271 11.95 0.78 19.97
N SER A 272 12.16 -0.24 20.80
CA SER A 272 11.12 -1.21 21.21
C SER A 272 9.88 -0.52 21.78
N GLY A 273 8.72 -0.73 21.15
CA GLY A 273 7.44 -0.13 21.56
C GLY A 273 7.35 1.40 21.44
N ASN A 274 8.42 2.07 20.98
CA ASN A 274 8.49 3.52 20.91
C ASN A 274 8.01 4.06 19.54
N SER A 275 6.72 4.40 19.46
CA SER A 275 6.12 5.02 18.28
C SER A 275 6.68 6.41 17.91
N ASN A 276 7.51 7.02 18.77
CA ASN A 276 8.15 8.32 18.50
C ASN A 276 9.64 8.20 18.14
N THR A 277 10.15 6.96 17.95
CA THR A 277 11.57 6.66 17.63
C THR A 277 12.16 7.64 16.62
N ALA A 278 11.46 7.88 15.51
CA ALA A 278 11.98 8.73 14.44
C ALA A 278 12.23 10.19 14.88
N SER A 279 11.34 10.76 15.70
CA SER A 279 11.48 12.11 16.23
C SER A 279 12.56 12.20 17.30
N GLU A 280 12.66 11.18 18.15
CA GLU A 280 13.69 11.10 19.19
C GLU A 280 15.09 10.93 18.59
N VAL A 281 15.26 10.02 17.64
CA VAL A 281 16.51 9.86 16.88
C VAL A 281 16.89 11.16 16.18
N ALA A 282 15.92 11.86 15.56
CA ALA A 282 16.16 13.16 14.98
C ALA A 282 16.58 14.22 16.02
N THR A 283 15.98 14.19 17.21
CA THR A 283 16.36 15.07 18.33
C THR A 283 17.78 14.78 18.81
N MET A 284 18.17 13.50 18.88
CA MET A 284 19.54 13.11 19.23
C MET A 284 20.54 13.58 18.17
N ILE A 285 20.21 13.50 16.88
CA ILE A 285 21.09 13.87 15.76
C ILE A 285 21.20 15.40 15.59
N PHE A 286 20.08 16.12 15.62
CA PHE A 286 19.98 17.52 15.19
C PHE A 286 19.54 18.49 16.31
N GLY A 287 19.37 18.00 17.53
CA GLY A 287 18.80 18.76 18.65
C GLY A 287 17.28 18.95 18.54
N GLY A 288 16.69 19.63 19.53
CA GLY A 288 15.23 19.77 19.65
C GLY A 288 14.54 20.42 18.44
N PHE A 289 15.20 21.35 17.75
CA PHE A 289 14.67 21.95 16.52
C PHE A 289 14.62 20.94 15.36
N GLY A 290 15.67 20.13 15.19
CA GLY A 290 15.70 19.12 14.15
C GLY A 290 14.72 17.97 14.39
N GLY A 291 14.48 17.60 15.67
CA GLY A 291 13.40 16.70 16.05
C GLY A 291 12.04 17.16 15.52
N LYS A 292 11.68 18.43 15.74
CA LYS A 292 10.44 19.04 15.23
C LYS A 292 10.38 19.05 13.71
N LEU A 293 11.47 19.41 13.03
CA LEU A 293 11.52 19.42 11.56
C LEU A 293 11.29 18.02 10.97
N VAL A 294 11.87 16.99 11.58
CA VAL A 294 11.64 15.61 11.16
C VAL A 294 10.20 15.19 11.40
N THR A 295 9.61 15.53 12.55
CA THR A 295 8.18 15.26 12.80
C THR A 295 7.28 15.93 11.76
N ILE A 296 7.57 17.16 11.33
CA ILE A 296 6.87 17.81 10.21
C ILE A 296 7.05 17.02 8.91
N GLY A 297 8.26 16.53 8.62
CA GLY A 297 8.53 15.65 7.48
C GLY A 297 7.74 14.34 7.53
N ILE A 298 7.59 13.74 8.72
CA ILE A 298 6.76 12.55 8.95
C ILE A 298 5.29 12.87 8.69
N LEU A 299 4.77 13.99 9.18
CA LEU A 299 3.40 14.43 8.91
C LEU A 299 3.16 14.59 7.41
N ILE A 300 4.06 15.26 6.68
CA ILE A 300 3.98 15.38 5.21
C ILE A 300 4.03 14.00 4.55
N SER A 301 4.86 13.09 5.06
CA SER A 301 4.96 11.72 4.56
C SER A 301 3.65 10.95 4.70
N VAL A 302 3.06 10.95 5.89
CA VAL A 302 1.78 10.27 6.18
C VAL A 302 0.66 10.90 5.36
N TYR A 303 0.61 12.22 5.27
CA TYR A 303 -0.38 12.96 4.49
C TYR A 303 -0.30 12.64 2.97
N GLY A 304 0.91 12.54 2.42
CA GLY A 304 1.13 12.03 1.05
C GLY A 304 0.75 10.55 0.89
N THR A 305 0.80 9.75 1.94
CA THR A 305 0.38 8.34 1.91
C THR A 305 -1.15 8.24 1.86
N ILE A 306 -1.86 9.05 2.66
CA ILE A 306 -3.33 9.19 2.58
C ILE A 306 -3.75 9.59 1.16
N ASN A 307 -3.01 10.52 0.54
CA ASN A 307 -3.24 10.91 -0.85
C ASN A 307 -3.12 9.73 -1.81
N GLY A 308 -2.06 8.94 -1.71
CA GLY A 308 -1.88 7.76 -2.56
C GLY A 308 -3.01 6.74 -2.42
N TYR A 309 -3.46 6.44 -1.19
CA TYR A 309 -4.55 5.50 -0.95
C TYR A 309 -5.90 6.03 -1.45
N THR A 310 -6.26 7.27 -1.14
CA THR A 310 -7.53 7.86 -1.64
C THR A 310 -7.51 8.06 -3.16
N LEU A 311 -6.36 8.41 -3.74
CA LEU A 311 -6.18 8.53 -5.19
C LEU A 311 -6.37 7.17 -5.87
N THR A 312 -5.79 6.10 -5.35
CA THR A 312 -5.89 4.77 -5.98
C THR A 312 -7.19 4.03 -5.64
N GLY A 313 -7.75 4.26 -4.44
CA GLY A 313 -8.90 3.56 -3.87
C GLY A 313 -10.23 3.88 -4.54
N MET A 314 -10.49 5.16 -4.79
CA MET A 314 -11.78 5.61 -5.33
C MET A 314 -12.10 5.07 -6.74
N ARG A 315 -11.10 4.52 -7.46
CA ARG A 315 -11.29 3.86 -8.75
C ARG A 315 -11.94 2.48 -8.61
N LEU A 316 -11.78 1.80 -7.47
CA LEU A 316 -12.28 0.43 -7.31
C LEU A 316 -13.80 0.33 -7.26
N PRO A 317 -14.53 1.14 -6.46
CA PRO A 317 -15.99 1.10 -6.48
C PRO A 317 -16.54 1.48 -7.86
N TYR A 318 -15.89 2.42 -8.54
CA TYR A 318 -16.23 2.84 -9.90
C TYR A 318 -16.12 1.70 -10.93
N VAL A 319 -14.98 0.99 -10.96
CA VAL A 319 -14.77 -0.15 -11.87
C VAL A 319 -15.77 -1.26 -11.60
N MET A 320 -16.04 -1.57 -10.32
CA MET A 320 -17.04 -2.57 -9.96
C MET A 320 -18.47 -2.14 -10.33
N ALA A 321 -18.79 -0.85 -10.17
CA ALA A 321 -20.10 -0.30 -10.47
C ALA A 321 -20.42 -0.29 -11.97
N LYS A 322 -19.42 -0.05 -12.84
CA LYS A 322 -19.57 -0.18 -14.30
C LYS A 322 -20.08 -1.54 -14.74
N GLU A 323 -19.72 -2.58 -13.99
CA GLU A 323 -20.13 -3.94 -14.26
C GLU A 323 -21.36 -4.37 -13.43
N LYS A 324 -22.07 -3.41 -12.85
CA LYS A 324 -23.24 -3.59 -11.97
C LYS A 324 -22.97 -4.53 -10.79
N ARG A 325 -21.71 -4.60 -10.32
CA ARG A 325 -21.27 -5.51 -9.26
C ARG A 325 -21.41 -4.93 -7.86
N LEU A 326 -21.78 -3.67 -7.70
CA LEU A 326 -22.04 -3.06 -6.38
C LEU A 326 -23.51 -2.63 -6.23
N PRO A 327 -24.05 -2.61 -5.00
CA PRO A 327 -25.29 -1.89 -4.73
C PRO A 327 -25.13 -0.43 -5.18
N PHE A 328 -26.23 0.19 -5.63
CA PHE A 328 -26.22 1.60 -6.05
C PHE A 328 -25.24 1.91 -7.21
N SER A 329 -24.92 0.91 -8.05
CA SER A 329 -23.99 1.05 -9.18
C SER A 329 -24.30 2.25 -10.08
N GLN A 330 -25.58 2.60 -10.29
CA GLN A 330 -26.03 3.76 -11.08
C GLN A 330 -25.55 5.14 -10.59
N TYR A 331 -25.04 5.22 -9.36
CA TYR A 331 -24.44 6.44 -8.82
C TYR A 331 -22.91 6.33 -8.75
N LEU A 332 -22.40 5.12 -8.53
CA LEU A 332 -20.97 4.85 -8.38
C LEU A 332 -20.23 4.76 -9.72
N ASP A 333 -20.92 4.50 -10.83
CA ASP A 333 -20.37 4.42 -12.18
C ASP A 333 -20.20 5.79 -12.88
N LYS A 334 -20.58 6.88 -12.21
CA LYS A 334 -20.53 8.24 -12.75
C LYS A 334 -19.20 8.92 -12.49
N LEU A 335 -18.74 9.66 -13.50
CA LEU A 335 -17.60 10.57 -13.41
C LEU A 335 -18.07 12.03 -13.40
N THR A 336 -17.32 12.90 -12.74
CA THR A 336 -17.50 14.35 -12.85
C THR A 336 -17.21 14.83 -14.27
N ASN A 337 -17.98 15.82 -14.76
CA ASN A 337 -17.84 16.30 -16.14
C ASN A 337 -16.46 16.94 -16.43
N GLN A 338 -15.97 17.75 -15.50
CA GLN A 338 -14.73 18.52 -15.67
C GLN A 338 -13.48 17.68 -15.40
N THR A 339 -13.41 17.10 -14.20
CA THR A 339 -12.22 16.42 -13.69
C THR A 339 -12.17 14.92 -14.02
N LYS A 340 -13.27 14.34 -14.51
CA LYS A 340 -13.40 12.92 -14.88
C LYS A 340 -13.02 11.97 -13.73
N ILE A 341 -13.47 12.31 -12.53
CA ILE A 341 -13.21 11.55 -11.29
C ILE A 341 -14.49 10.92 -10.76
N PRO A 342 -14.45 9.70 -10.19
CA PRO A 342 -15.61 9.06 -9.58
C PRO A 342 -15.90 9.63 -8.17
N LEU A 343 -16.51 10.81 -8.12
CA LEU A 343 -16.75 11.55 -6.87
C LEU A 343 -17.54 10.74 -5.83
N VAL A 344 -18.62 10.08 -6.25
CA VAL A 344 -19.47 9.30 -5.32
C VAL A 344 -18.71 8.09 -4.76
N ALA A 345 -17.85 7.46 -5.56
CA ALA A 345 -17.00 6.36 -5.09
C ALA A 345 -15.97 6.83 -4.05
N GLY A 346 -15.39 8.02 -4.23
CA GLY A 346 -14.50 8.61 -3.23
C GLY A 346 -15.22 9.01 -1.94
N ILE A 347 -16.45 9.53 -2.05
CA ILE A 347 -17.29 9.80 -0.86
C ILE A 347 -17.58 8.51 -0.11
N LEU A 348 -17.89 7.41 -0.80
CA LEU A 348 -18.10 6.10 -0.16
C LEU A 348 -16.86 5.65 0.60
N GLU A 349 -15.68 5.67 -0.03
CA GLU A 349 -14.41 5.31 0.61
C GLU A 349 -14.14 6.16 1.86
N LEU A 350 -14.28 7.49 1.75
CA LEU A 350 -14.10 8.41 2.85
C LEU A 350 -15.10 8.17 3.99
N SER A 351 -16.36 7.87 3.67
CA SER A 351 -17.41 7.65 4.66
C SER A 351 -17.13 6.39 5.49
N ILE A 352 -16.70 5.31 4.84
CA ILE A 352 -16.30 4.08 5.53
C ILE A 352 -15.05 4.34 6.38
N ALA A 353 -14.06 5.09 5.85
CA ALA A 353 -12.84 5.42 6.57
C ALA A 353 -13.14 6.23 7.84
N VAL A 354 -14.00 7.25 7.76
CA VAL A 354 -14.44 8.03 8.93
C VAL A 354 -15.17 7.14 9.94
N GLY A 355 -16.01 6.21 9.48
CA GLY A 355 -16.64 5.18 10.32
C GLY A 355 -15.60 4.37 11.10
N MET A 356 -14.54 3.91 10.44
CA MET A 356 -13.47 3.14 11.05
C MET A 356 -12.63 3.96 12.05
N MET A 357 -12.37 5.24 11.76
CA MET A 357 -11.65 6.14 12.68
C MET A 357 -12.35 6.31 14.04
N MET A 358 -13.68 6.17 14.07
CA MET A 358 -14.46 6.26 15.31
C MET A 358 -14.37 5.01 16.20
N VAL A 359 -13.95 3.87 15.65
CA VAL A 359 -14.04 2.56 16.32
C VAL A 359 -12.68 1.89 16.53
N GLY A 360 -11.66 2.20 15.72
CA GLY A 360 -10.37 1.51 15.72
C GLY A 360 -9.15 2.43 15.82
N GLY A 361 -8.13 1.98 16.56
CA GLY A 361 -6.80 2.60 16.60
C GLY A 361 -5.89 2.17 15.44
N PHE A 362 -4.72 2.81 15.32
CA PHE A 362 -3.76 2.57 14.23
C PHE A 362 -3.39 1.09 14.10
N ASP A 363 -2.84 0.46 15.15
CA ASP A 363 -2.35 -0.92 15.04
C ASP A 363 -3.47 -1.91 14.74
N MET A 364 -4.62 -1.79 15.41
CA MET A 364 -5.80 -2.62 15.13
C MET A 364 -6.21 -2.54 13.65
N LEU A 365 -6.31 -1.33 13.09
CA LEU A 365 -6.68 -1.13 11.69
C LEU A 365 -5.62 -1.70 10.74
N THR A 366 -4.33 -1.51 11.04
CA THR A 366 -3.24 -2.00 10.19
C THR A 366 -3.11 -3.52 10.20
N ASP A 367 -3.28 -4.15 11.35
CA ASP A 367 -3.19 -5.61 11.50
C ASP A 367 -4.37 -6.30 10.81
N MET A 368 -5.54 -5.64 10.72
CA MET A 368 -6.71 -6.13 9.99
C MET A 368 -6.49 -6.24 8.47
N LEU A 369 -5.56 -5.46 7.90
CA LEU A 369 -5.38 -5.32 6.46
C LEU A 369 -4.55 -6.44 5.83
N VAL A 370 -3.44 -6.79 6.49
CA VAL A 370 -2.38 -7.63 5.91
C VAL A 370 -2.93 -9.00 5.55
N PHE A 371 -3.69 -9.64 6.43
CA PHE A 371 -4.14 -11.01 6.19
C PHE A 371 -4.99 -11.18 4.92
N VAL A 372 -6.00 -10.33 4.75
CA VAL A 372 -6.96 -10.47 3.64
C VAL A 372 -6.28 -10.21 2.29
N ILE A 373 -5.49 -9.14 2.21
CA ILE A 373 -4.88 -8.74 0.94
C ILE A 373 -3.85 -9.76 0.48
N TRP A 374 -3.12 -10.39 1.41
CA TRP A 374 -2.09 -11.37 1.09
C TRP A 374 -2.64 -12.69 0.51
N ILE A 375 -3.87 -13.08 0.85
CA ILE A 375 -4.58 -14.18 0.16
C ILE A 375 -4.75 -13.86 -1.33
N PHE A 376 -5.11 -12.62 -1.66
CA PHE A 376 -5.29 -12.21 -3.05
C PHE A 376 -3.95 -11.91 -3.76
N TYR A 377 -2.92 -11.46 -3.05
CA TYR A 377 -1.56 -11.34 -3.59
C TYR A 377 -1.02 -12.71 -4.01
N MET A 378 -1.23 -13.73 -3.19
CA MET A 378 -0.93 -15.12 -3.53
C MET A 378 -1.61 -15.54 -4.84
N MET A 379 -2.89 -15.22 -5.02
CA MET A 379 -3.61 -15.49 -6.28
C MET A 379 -2.97 -14.73 -7.46
N VAL A 380 -2.53 -13.49 -7.26
CA VAL A 380 -1.81 -12.72 -8.29
C VAL A 380 -0.49 -13.42 -8.67
N PHE A 381 0.31 -13.87 -7.71
CA PHE A 381 1.60 -14.51 -7.98
C PHE A 381 1.44 -15.86 -8.67
N ILE A 382 0.53 -16.70 -8.18
CA ILE A 382 0.16 -17.97 -8.82
C ILE A 382 -0.42 -17.69 -10.22
N GLY A 383 -1.18 -16.61 -10.35
CA GLY A 383 -1.78 -16.16 -11.58
C GLY A 383 -0.77 -15.91 -12.71
N VAL A 384 0.41 -15.39 -12.42
CA VAL A 384 1.51 -15.25 -13.42
C VAL A 384 1.90 -16.60 -14.00
N ILE A 385 2.07 -17.61 -13.13
CA ILE A 385 2.46 -18.97 -13.55
C ILE A 385 1.35 -19.62 -14.38
N ILE A 386 0.09 -19.49 -13.94
CA ILE A 386 -1.07 -19.99 -14.67
C ILE A 386 -1.18 -19.33 -16.04
N LEU A 387 -1.12 -17.99 -16.09
CA LEU A 387 -1.33 -17.23 -17.31
C LEU A 387 -0.22 -17.47 -18.35
N ARG A 388 1.02 -17.73 -17.91
CA ARG A 388 2.11 -18.15 -18.82
C ARG A 388 1.81 -19.48 -19.51
N LYS A 389 1.11 -20.41 -18.85
CA LYS A 389 0.71 -21.71 -19.43
C LYS A 389 -0.57 -21.59 -20.27
N LYS A 390 -1.58 -20.86 -19.77
CA LYS A 390 -2.90 -20.74 -20.39
C LYS A 390 -2.91 -19.81 -21.61
N GLU A 391 -2.15 -18.71 -21.56
CA GLU A 391 -2.06 -17.71 -22.64
C GLU A 391 -0.59 -17.42 -22.99
N PRO A 392 0.14 -18.38 -23.61
CA PRO A 392 1.58 -18.22 -23.87
C PRO A 392 1.87 -17.06 -24.85
N TYR A 393 0.98 -16.81 -25.81
CA TYR A 393 1.13 -15.76 -26.83
C TYR A 393 0.67 -14.37 -26.38
N LEU A 394 0.17 -14.21 -25.15
CA LEU A 394 -0.20 -12.90 -24.62
C LEU A 394 1.04 -11.97 -24.63
N LYS A 395 0.87 -10.77 -25.19
CA LYS A 395 1.93 -9.77 -25.24
C LYS A 395 2.29 -9.32 -23.83
N ARG A 396 3.55 -9.56 -23.44
CA ARG A 396 4.10 -9.19 -22.13
C ARG A 396 5.25 -8.20 -22.30
N PRO A 397 4.97 -6.88 -22.24
CA PRO A 397 6.00 -5.84 -22.39
C PRO A 397 7.10 -5.92 -21.32
N TYR A 398 6.77 -6.47 -20.16
CA TYR A 398 7.70 -6.84 -19.10
C TYR A 398 7.46 -8.31 -18.73
N LYS A 399 8.54 -9.03 -18.45
CA LYS A 399 8.52 -10.41 -17.94
C LYS A 399 9.34 -10.47 -16.68
N VAL A 400 8.84 -11.14 -15.66
CA VAL A 400 9.57 -11.35 -14.41
C VAL A 400 10.90 -12.08 -14.71
N PRO A 401 12.05 -11.55 -14.24
CA PRO A 401 13.35 -12.19 -14.45
C PRO A 401 13.48 -13.45 -13.57
N ILE A 402 14.47 -14.30 -13.87
CA ILE A 402 14.80 -15.51 -13.09
C ILE A 402 13.55 -16.37 -12.82
N TYR A 403 12.68 -16.50 -13.83
CA TYR A 403 11.49 -17.35 -13.74
C TYR A 403 11.91 -18.83 -13.69
N PRO A 404 11.32 -19.68 -12.81
CA PRO A 404 10.21 -19.42 -11.89
C PRO A 404 10.62 -19.03 -10.46
N VAL A 405 11.90 -18.83 -10.16
CA VAL A 405 12.43 -18.64 -8.80
C VAL A 405 11.80 -17.42 -8.11
N ILE A 406 11.77 -16.26 -8.77
CA ILE A 406 11.23 -15.03 -8.16
C ILE A 406 9.74 -15.17 -7.78
N PRO A 407 8.84 -15.64 -8.67
CA PRO A 407 7.47 -15.95 -8.28
C PRO A 407 7.34 -16.96 -7.14
N LEU A 408 8.19 -17.99 -7.10
CA LEU A 408 8.16 -18.99 -6.02
C LEU A 408 8.54 -18.38 -4.67
N ILE A 409 9.54 -17.50 -4.60
CA ILE A 409 9.90 -16.78 -3.37
C ILE A 409 8.72 -15.94 -2.88
N ALA A 410 8.03 -15.22 -3.77
CA ALA A 410 6.85 -14.42 -3.43
C ALA A 410 5.70 -15.30 -2.89
N ILE A 411 5.49 -16.47 -3.49
CA ILE A 411 4.47 -17.44 -3.05
C ILE A 411 4.83 -18.02 -1.68
N VAL A 412 6.07 -18.44 -1.47
CA VAL A 412 6.52 -18.99 -0.17
C VAL A 412 6.38 -17.93 0.94
N GLY A 413 6.78 -16.69 0.68
CA GLY A 413 6.57 -15.58 1.60
C GLY A 413 5.10 -15.32 1.90
N GLY A 414 4.23 -15.37 0.88
CA GLY A 414 2.79 -15.22 1.06
C GLY A 414 2.15 -16.35 1.88
N ILE A 415 2.55 -17.62 1.65
CA ILE A 415 2.12 -18.77 2.46
C ILE A 415 2.52 -18.56 3.91
N PHE A 416 3.77 -18.16 4.13
CA PHE A 416 4.30 -17.92 5.47
C PHE A 416 3.46 -16.88 6.24
N ILE A 417 3.15 -15.74 5.62
CA ILE A 417 2.36 -14.66 6.24
C ILE A 417 0.95 -15.12 6.59
N VAL A 418 0.27 -15.79 5.64
CA VAL A 418 -1.10 -16.30 5.85
C VAL A 418 -1.11 -17.36 6.95
N ALA A 419 -0.19 -18.32 6.91
CA ALA A 419 -0.08 -19.37 7.91
C ALA A 419 0.28 -18.83 9.29
N SER A 420 1.28 -17.94 9.37
CA SER A 420 1.69 -17.29 10.62
C SER A 420 0.53 -16.55 11.26
N THR A 421 -0.22 -15.75 10.48
CA THR A 421 -1.37 -15.00 10.99
C THR A 421 -2.52 -15.91 11.44
N LEU A 422 -2.75 -17.03 10.75
CA LEU A 422 -3.77 -18.01 11.17
C LEU A 422 -3.43 -18.64 12.53
N VAL A 423 -2.15 -18.87 12.80
CA VAL A 423 -1.67 -19.44 14.07
C VAL A 423 -1.66 -18.40 15.19
N THR A 424 -1.16 -17.19 14.91
CA THR A 424 -0.99 -16.17 15.95
C THR A 424 -2.25 -15.34 16.22
N GLN A 425 -3.13 -15.18 15.24
CA GLN A 425 -4.33 -14.33 15.30
C GLN A 425 -5.57 -15.04 14.75
N THR A 426 -5.80 -16.30 15.12
CA THR A 426 -6.87 -17.16 14.54
C THR A 426 -8.25 -16.51 14.51
N VAL A 427 -8.68 -15.90 15.62
CA VAL A 427 -10.02 -15.29 15.74
C VAL A 427 -10.17 -14.12 14.77
N LEU A 428 -9.15 -13.26 14.68
CA LEU A 428 -9.14 -12.13 13.75
C LEU A 428 -9.04 -12.60 12.29
N ALA A 429 -8.27 -13.64 12.01
CA ALA A 429 -8.18 -14.20 10.66
C ALA A 429 -9.53 -14.79 10.20
N VAL A 430 -10.23 -15.53 11.06
CA VAL A 430 -11.55 -16.09 10.76
C VAL A 430 -12.60 -15.00 10.55
N SER A 431 -12.63 -13.96 11.39
CA SER A 431 -13.57 -12.85 11.22
C SER A 431 -13.35 -12.12 9.88
N ARG A 432 -12.09 -11.93 9.48
CA ARG A 432 -11.70 -11.33 8.19
C ARG A 432 -12.15 -12.17 6.99
N ILE A 433 -12.00 -13.50 7.07
CA ILE A 433 -12.53 -14.42 6.05
C ILE A 433 -14.04 -14.28 5.98
N ALA A 434 -14.73 -14.28 7.12
CA ALA A 434 -16.18 -14.16 7.17
C ALA A 434 -16.68 -12.86 6.51
N ILE A 435 -16.06 -11.71 6.78
CA ILE A 435 -16.42 -10.43 6.14
C ILE A 435 -16.18 -10.47 4.62
N THR A 436 -15.09 -11.11 4.19
CA THR A 436 -14.80 -11.28 2.76
C THR A 436 -15.86 -12.17 2.09
N LEU A 437 -16.22 -13.29 2.72
CA LEU A 437 -17.25 -14.22 2.24
C LEU A 437 -18.67 -13.64 2.34
N ALA A 438 -18.91 -12.66 3.22
CA ALA A 438 -20.18 -11.92 3.28
C ALA A 438 -20.46 -11.13 1.98
N GLY A 439 -19.44 -10.93 1.13
CA GLY A 439 -19.63 -10.45 -0.23
C GLY A 439 -20.38 -11.44 -1.13
N ILE A 440 -20.32 -12.76 -0.88
CA ILE A 440 -20.95 -13.79 -1.74
C ILE A 440 -22.47 -13.62 -1.82
N PRO A 441 -23.23 -13.50 -0.72
CA PRO A 441 -24.67 -13.23 -0.79
C PRO A 441 -25.00 -11.98 -1.62
N ILE A 442 -24.23 -10.90 -1.46
CA ILE A 442 -24.41 -9.65 -2.19
C ILE A 442 -24.14 -9.87 -3.69
N TYR A 443 -23.08 -10.60 -4.04
CA TYR A 443 -22.76 -10.94 -5.42
C TYR A 443 -23.87 -11.75 -6.08
N ILE A 444 -24.37 -12.78 -5.40
CA ILE A 444 -25.46 -13.63 -5.91
C ILE A 444 -26.73 -12.82 -6.10
N TYR A 445 -27.08 -11.97 -5.13
CA TYR A 445 -28.23 -11.08 -5.21
C TYR A 445 -28.13 -10.13 -6.41
N LEU A 446 -26.99 -9.46 -6.58
CA LEU A 446 -26.77 -8.53 -7.69
C LEU A 446 -26.72 -9.24 -9.04
N LYS A 447 -26.13 -10.44 -9.11
CA LYS A 447 -26.12 -11.27 -10.32
C LYS A 447 -27.52 -11.74 -10.70
N ARG A 448 -28.41 -12.00 -9.73
CA ARG A 448 -29.82 -12.31 -10.00
C ARG A 448 -30.60 -11.08 -10.46
N LYS A 449 -30.39 -9.94 -9.79
CA LYS A 449 -31.05 -8.67 -10.11
C LYS A 449 -30.69 -8.13 -11.49
N HIS A 450 -29.47 -8.38 -11.96
CA HIS A 450 -28.94 -7.86 -13.23
C HIS A 450 -28.50 -8.97 -14.21
N GLY A 451 -28.91 -10.23 -14.00
CA GLY A 451 -28.50 -11.40 -14.80
C GLY A 451 -29.17 -11.46 -16.18
N PRO A 452 -28.63 -12.29 -17.09
CA PRO A 452 -28.14 -11.91 -18.40
C PRO A 452 -29.24 -11.36 -19.33
N GLY A 453 -29.57 -10.08 -19.17
CA GLY A 453 -30.32 -9.28 -20.13
C GLY A 453 -29.55 -7.99 -20.33
N GLU A 454 -29.12 -7.75 -21.57
CA GLU A 454 -28.37 -6.57 -22.06
C GLU A 454 -26.83 -6.65 -21.93
N ARG A 455 -26.21 -7.27 -22.95
CA ARG A 455 -25.27 -6.63 -23.89
C ARG A 455 -24.72 -7.68 -24.85
N THR A 456 -25.40 -7.83 -26.00
CA THR A 456 -24.77 -8.12 -27.30
C THR A 456 -24.11 -6.85 -27.83
#